data_AF-A0A3E0DWJ5-F1
#
_entry.id   AF-A0A3E0DWJ5-F1
#
_cell.length_a   1.000
_cell.length_b   1.000
_cell.length_c   1.000
_cell.angle_alpha   90.00
_cell.angle_beta   90.00
_cell.angle_gamma   90.00
#
_symmetry.space_group_name_H-M   'P 1'
#
loop_
_entity.id
_entity.type
_entity.pdbx_description
1 polymer ?
#
loop_
_entity_poly.entity_id
_entity_poly.type
_entity_poly.pdbx_seq_one_letter_code
_entity_poly.pdbx_strand_id
1 'polypeptide(L)'
;MILKLFIGTLAVFSFVYSLREFNNFTIISFEFLSFIFFFSGIIIASVQYFFRKNKIEKRLSIYDFFVPKIFIYGSICSALFFLTNSYFSTDKEYIITSLIYKRYKAYKSSPNSIVAEIKGVEREINIHNYNFEELQEFNNIQINLKNGFWGFQIIQEIKLTK
;
A
#
# COMPACT_ATOMS: atom_id res chain seq x y z
N MET A 1 12.85 12.16 -24.85
CA MET A 1 12.17 10.84 -24.88
C MET A 1 12.55 9.99 -23.68
N ILE A 2 13.85 9.82 -23.42
CA ILE A 2 14.43 9.05 -22.31
C ILE A 2 13.84 9.42 -20.93
N LEU A 3 13.77 10.72 -20.60
CA LEU A 3 13.23 11.16 -19.30
C LEU A 3 11.76 10.76 -19.06
N LYS A 4 10.94 10.78 -20.11
CA LYS A 4 9.52 10.38 -19.99
C LYS A 4 9.41 8.88 -19.74
N LEU A 5 10.24 8.09 -20.41
CA LEU A 5 10.29 6.64 -20.23
C LEU A 5 10.77 6.29 -18.81
N PHE A 6 11.82 6.95 -18.33
CA PHE A 6 12.31 6.79 -16.96
C PHE A 6 11.23 7.10 -15.90
N ILE A 7 10.53 8.23 -16.03
CA ILE A 7 9.46 8.60 -15.09
C ILE A 7 8.29 7.61 -15.15
N GLY A 8 7.93 7.13 -16.34
CA GLY A 8 6.89 6.11 -16.51
C GLY A 8 7.26 4.80 -15.80
N THR A 9 8.48 4.33 -16.02
CA THR A 9 9.01 3.13 -15.35
C THR A 9 9.05 3.30 -13.84
N LEU A 10 9.53 4.45 -13.34
CA LEU A 10 9.53 4.77 -11.91
C LEU A 10 8.11 4.74 -11.32
N ALA A 11 7.11 5.27 -12.03
CA ALA A 11 5.73 5.24 -11.57
C ALA A 11 5.19 3.81 -11.44
N VAL A 12 5.50 2.93 -12.39
CA VAL A 12 5.09 1.51 -12.34
C VAL A 12 5.72 0.82 -11.13
N PHE A 13 7.03 0.99 -10.92
CA PHE A 13 7.70 0.45 -9.73
C PHE A 13 7.12 1.01 -8.43
N SER A 14 6.84 2.32 -8.39
CA SER A 14 6.24 2.99 -7.23
C SER A 14 4.84 2.44 -6.93
N PHE A 15 4.05 2.16 -7.96
CA PHE A 15 2.72 1.58 -7.83
C PHE A 15 2.78 0.15 -7.27
N VAL A 16 3.62 -0.71 -7.85
CA VAL A 16 3.82 -2.10 -7.39
C VAL A 16 4.34 -2.13 -5.95
N TYR A 17 5.29 -1.26 -5.62
CA TYR A 17 5.79 -1.11 -4.26
C TYR A 17 4.67 -0.70 -3.30
N SER A 18 3.88 0.32 -3.64
CA SER A 18 2.75 0.79 -2.83
C SER A 18 1.70 -0.30 -2.59
N LEU A 19 1.38 -1.10 -3.61
CA LEU A 19 0.47 -2.24 -3.46
C LEU A 19 1.03 -3.30 -2.50
N ARG A 20 2.32 -3.60 -2.60
CA ARG A 20 2.97 -4.57 -1.70
C ARG A 20 2.95 -4.07 -0.25
N GLU A 21 3.27 -2.81 -0.02
CA GLU A 21 3.25 -2.17 1.30
C GLU A 21 1.83 -2.13 1.88
N PHE A 22 0.86 -1.72 1.07
CA PHE A 22 -0.55 -1.72 1.43
C PHE A 22 -1.00 -3.12 1.85
N ASN A 23 -0.75 -4.14 1.04
CA ASN A 23 -1.28 -5.49 1.31
C ASN A 23 -0.58 -6.20 2.47
N ASN A 24 0.72 -5.99 2.68
CA ASN A 24 1.51 -6.86 3.56
C ASN A 24 2.06 -6.18 4.82
N PHE A 25 2.33 -4.87 4.78
CA PHE A 25 3.18 -4.24 5.79
C PHE A 25 2.51 -3.11 6.54
N THR A 26 1.78 -2.21 5.87
CA THR A 26 1.21 -1.03 6.54
C THR A 26 -0.30 -1.19 6.74
N ILE A 27 -0.76 -1.01 7.97
CA ILE A 27 -2.18 -0.98 8.33
C ILE A 27 -2.73 0.41 8.01
N ILE A 28 -3.43 0.48 6.89
CA ILE A 28 -4.06 1.70 6.37
C ILE A 28 -5.32 1.33 5.59
N SER A 29 -6.32 2.21 5.58
CA SER A 29 -7.54 2.01 4.82
C SER A 29 -7.34 2.32 3.33
N PHE A 30 -8.10 1.66 2.47
CA PHE A 30 -8.02 1.89 1.03
C PHE A 30 -8.46 3.31 0.65
N GLU A 31 -9.42 3.89 1.38
CA GLU A 31 -9.91 5.25 1.17
C GLU A 31 -8.80 6.27 1.39
N PHE A 32 -8.01 6.10 2.46
CA PHE A 32 -6.92 7.02 2.76
C PHE A 32 -5.78 6.92 1.72
N LEU A 33 -5.44 5.70 1.30
CA LEU A 33 -4.45 5.50 0.23
C LEU A 33 -4.93 6.09 -1.10
N SER A 34 -6.19 5.87 -1.46
CA SER A 34 -6.82 6.46 -2.65
C SER A 34 -6.81 7.98 -2.59
N PHE A 35 -7.07 8.56 -1.41
CA PHE A 35 -6.99 9.99 -1.20
C PHE A 35 -5.57 10.53 -1.48
N ILE A 36 -4.52 9.91 -0.92
CA ILE A 36 -3.13 10.29 -1.22
C ILE A 36 -2.87 10.21 -2.73
N PHE A 37 -3.25 9.10 -3.36
CA PHE A 37 -3.00 8.86 -4.78
C PHE A 37 -3.66 9.93 -5.66
N PHE A 38 -4.97 10.14 -5.54
CA PHE A 38 -5.70 11.06 -6.39
C PHE A 38 -5.37 12.51 -6.08
N PHE A 39 -5.33 12.90 -4.79
CA PHE A 39 -5.18 14.30 -4.41
C PHE A 39 -3.79 14.84 -4.78
N SER A 40 -2.73 14.07 -4.49
CA SER A 40 -1.36 14.44 -4.89
C SER A 40 -1.22 14.50 -6.42
N GLY A 41 -1.80 13.51 -7.12
CA GLY A 41 -1.81 13.45 -8.57
C GLY A 41 -2.50 14.66 -9.21
N ILE A 42 -3.67 15.04 -8.70
CA ILE A 42 -4.46 16.19 -9.17
C ILE A 42 -3.71 17.50 -8.90
N ILE A 43 -3.14 17.68 -7.72
CA ILE A 43 -2.37 18.89 -7.38
C ILE A 43 -1.21 19.06 -8.37
N ILE A 44 -0.38 18.03 -8.54
CA ILE A 44 0.80 18.10 -9.40
C ILE A 44 0.39 18.27 -10.87
N ALA A 45 -0.64 17.56 -11.32
CA ALA A 45 -1.19 17.73 -12.67
C ALA A 45 -1.67 19.17 -12.90
N SER A 46 -2.41 19.76 -11.95
CA SER A 46 -2.94 21.12 -12.05
C SER A 46 -1.83 22.16 -12.13
N VAL A 47 -0.80 22.04 -11.28
CA VAL A 47 0.38 22.91 -11.31
C VAL A 47 1.07 22.84 -12.66
N GLN A 48 1.31 21.62 -13.18
CA GLN A 48 1.94 21.46 -14.50
C GLN A 48 1.08 21.96 -15.66
N TYR A 49 -0.24 21.81 -15.54
CA TYR A 49 -1.18 22.33 -16.52
C TYR A 49 -1.12 23.86 -16.58
N PHE A 50 -1.13 24.53 -15.42
CA PHE A 50 -1.02 25.99 -15.33
C PHE A 50 0.26 26.52 -16.01
N PHE A 51 1.42 25.91 -15.71
CA PHE A 51 2.69 26.32 -16.34
C PHE A 51 2.76 26.04 -17.83
N ARG A 52 2.04 25.02 -18.33
CA ARG A 52 2.02 24.66 -19.76
C ARG A 52 1.02 25.47 -20.57
N LYS A 53 -0.14 25.80 -19.99
CA LYS A 53 -1.16 26.64 -20.62
C LYS A 53 -0.57 28.00 -21.01
N ASN A 54 0.34 28.53 -20.19
CA ASN A 54 1.02 29.80 -20.46
C ASN A 54 2.13 29.72 -21.54
N LYS A 55 2.46 28.52 -22.05
CA LYS A 55 3.60 28.30 -22.96
C LYS A 55 3.24 27.63 -24.30
N ILE A 56 2.05 27.06 -24.45
CA ILE A 56 1.72 26.18 -25.60
C ILE A 56 0.29 26.46 -26.08
N GLU A 57 0.13 26.89 -27.33
CA GLU A 57 -1.15 27.10 -28.04
C GLU A 57 -1.87 25.79 -28.46
N LYS A 58 -1.32 24.61 -28.14
CA LYS A 58 -1.93 23.34 -28.54
C LYS A 58 -3.13 22.99 -27.68
N ARG A 59 -4.27 22.76 -28.36
CA ARG A 59 -5.45 22.04 -27.86
C ARG A 59 -5.08 20.60 -27.47
N LEU A 60 -4.49 20.42 -26.29
CA LEU A 60 -4.41 19.11 -25.65
C LEU A 60 -5.74 18.86 -24.93
N SER A 61 -6.32 17.68 -25.17
CA SER A 61 -7.44 17.20 -24.37
C SER A 61 -7.04 17.22 -22.89
N ILE A 62 -7.90 17.78 -22.05
CA ILE A 62 -7.69 17.84 -20.60
C ILE A 62 -7.51 16.42 -20.04
N TYR A 63 -8.27 15.45 -20.55
CA TYR A 63 -8.18 14.06 -20.12
C TYR A 63 -6.82 13.42 -20.44
N ASP A 64 -6.32 13.61 -21.67
CA ASP A 64 -5.03 13.06 -22.11
C ASP A 64 -3.84 13.65 -21.32
N PHE A 65 -4.04 14.83 -20.74
CA PHE A 65 -3.05 15.44 -19.86
C PHE A 65 -3.18 14.96 -18.42
N PHE A 66 -4.38 15.00 -17.84
CA PHE A 66 -4.57 14.76 -16.40
C PHE A 66 -4.45 13.28 -16.03
N VAL A 67 -5.04 12.35 -16.79
CA VAL A 67 -5.08 10.93 -16.41
C VAL A 67 -3.67 10.33 -16.24
N PRO A 68 -2.74 10.46 -17.21
CA PRO A 68 -1.39 9.93 -17.04
C PRO A 68 -0.63 10.60 -15.90
N LYS A 69 -0.90 11.90 -15.66
CA LYS A 69 -0.22 12.69 -14.64
C LYS A 69 -0.66 12.29 -13.23
N ILE A 70 -1.96 12.10 -13.05
CA ILE A 70 -2.52 11.58 -11.80
C ILE A 70 -1.93 10.21 -11.53
N PHE A 71 -1.90 9.32 -12.53
CA PHE A 71 -1.34 7.98 -12.34
C PHE A 71 0.14 8.01 -11.97
N ILE A 72 0.96 8.77 -12.70
CA ILE A 72 2.41 8.86 -12.45
C ILE A 72 2.69 9.42 -11.07
N TYR A 73 2.14 10.61 -10.77
CA TYR A 73 2.51 11.32 -9.55
C TYR A 73 1.79 10.76 -8.31
N GLY A 74 0.56 10.27 -8.46
CA GLY A 74 -0.14 9.55 -7.42
C GLY A 74 0.62 8.28 -6.99
N SER A 75 1.15 7.53 -7.95
CA SER A 75 1.97 6.34 -7.67
C SER A 75 3.26 6.69 -6.91
N ILE A 76 3.97 7.73 -7.37
CA ILE A 76 5.22 8.19 -6.73
C ILE A 76 4.95 8.70 -5.31
N CYS A 77 3.92 9.52 -5.11
CA CYS A 77 3.58 10.06 -3.79
C CYS A 77 3.12 8.96 -2.83
N SER A 78 2.37 7.97 -3.30
CA SER A 78 1.98 6.81 -2.48
C SER A 78 3.20 6.00 -2.04
N ALA A 79 4.16 5.78 -2.94
CA ALA A 79 5.41 5.09 -2.59
C ALA A 79 6.23 5.89 -1.58
N LEU A 80 6.35 7.21 -1.77
CA LEU A 80 7.02 8.09 -0.82
C LEU A 80 6.34 8.08 0.55
N PHE A 81 5.00 8.04 0.59
CA PHE A 81 4.25 7.91 1.84
C PHE A 81 4.64 6.64 2.59
N PHE A 82 4.64 5.47 1.93
CA PHE A 82 5.05 4.22 2.59
C PHE A 82 6.52 4.21 2.99
N LEU A 83 7.41 4.68 2.11
CA LEU A 83 8.84 4.79 2.40
C LEU A 83 9.09 5.65 3.63
N THR A 84 8.47 6.83 3.69
CA THR A 84 8.61 7.73 4.84
C THR A 84 7.96 7.15 6.09
N ASN A 85 6.81 6.48 5.97
CA ASN A 85 6.17 5.80 7.10
C ASN A 85 7.10 4.76 7.72
N SER A 86 7.77 3.97 6.88
CA SER A 86 8.63 2.86 7.30
C SER A 86 10.01 3.31 7.76
N TYR A 87 10.70 4.12 6.96
CA TYR A 87 12.09 4.51 7.21
C TYR A 87 12.26 5.41 8.43
N PHE A 88 11.27 6.25 8.73
CA PHE A 88 11.27 7.14 9.90
C PHE A 88 10.36 6.64 11.03
N SER A 89 10.10 5.33 11.07
CA SER A 89 9.31 4.70 12.13
C SER A 89 10.00 4.74 13.49
N THR A 90 9.22 4.72 14.58
CA THR A 90 9.75 4.72 15.94
C THR A 90 10.13 3.33 16.41
N ASP A 91 11.23 3.14 17.14
CA ASP A 91 11.68 1.82 17.63
C ASP A 91 10.79 1.18 18.71
N LYS A 92 9.64 1.78 19.00
CA LYS A 92 8.63 1.21 19.89
C LYS A 92 7.84 0.13 19.17
N GLU A 93 8.09 -1.11 19.55
CA GLU A 93 7.33 -2.28 19.12
C GLU A 93 6.21 -2.61 20.10
N TYR A 94 5.11 -3.16 19.58
CA TYR A 94 3.98 -3.62 20.37
C TYR A 94 3.38 -4.88 19.76
N ILE A 95 2.95 -5.75 20.64
CA ILE A 95 2.39 -7.05 20.28
C ILE A 95 0.89 -7.00 20.46
N ILE A 96 0.15 -7.44 19.45
CA ILE A 96 -1.30 -7.61 19.53
C ILE A 96 -1.64 -9.05 19.23
N THR A 97 -2.52 -9.62 20.04
CA THR A 97 -3.12 -10.92 19.78
C THR A 97 -4.54 -10.72 19.28
N SER A 98 -4.87 -11.28 18.12
CA SER A 98 -6.21 -11.25 17.53
C SER A 98 -6.70 -12.65 17.23
N LEU A 99 -8.01 -12.85 17.33
CA LEU A 99 -8.68 -14.07 16.87
C LEU A 99 -8.64 -14.17 15.34
N ILE A 100 -8.57 -15.40 14.85
CA ILE A 100 -8.70 -15.74 13.42
C ILE A 100 -10.18 -15.99 13.11
N TYR A 101 -10.77 -15.13 12.28
CA TYR A 101 -12.19 -15.22 11.91
C TYR A 101 -12.43 -16.19 10.76
N LYS A 102 -11.58 -16.13 9.73
CA LYS A 102 -11.71 -16.96 8.52
C LYS A 102 -10.35 -17.48 8.10
N ARG A 103 -10.36 -18.67 7.50
CA ARG A 103 -9.18 -19.33 6.94
C ARG A 103 -9.51 -19.68 5.49
N TYR A 104 -8.66 -19.28 4.57
CA TYR A 104 -8.80 -19.58 3.16
C TYR A 104 -7.67 -20.50 2.72
N LYS A 105 -8.07 -21.61 2.10
CA LYS A 105 -7.13 -22.52 1.46
C LYS A 105 -6.61 -21.89 0.18
N ALA A 106 -5.30 -21.93 0.01
CA ALA A 106 -4.63 -21.58 -1.23
C ALA A 106 -5.30 -22.21 -2.45
N TYR A 107 -5.51 -21.41 -3.50
CA TYR A 107 -5.81 -21.92 -4.83
C TYR A 107 -4.53 -21.93 -5.68
N LYS A 108 -4.15 -23.11 -6.19
CA LYS A 108 -2.92 -23.33 -6.98
C LYS A 108 -1.67 -22.88 -6.22
N SER A 109 -0.85 -22.01 -6.82
CA SER A 109 0.43 -21.53 -6.29
C SER A 109 0.31 -20.35 -5.31
N SER A 110 -0.91 -19.99 -4.90
CA SER A 110 -1.13 -18.90 -3.95
C SER A 110 -0.80 -19.36 -2.53
N PRO A 111 -0.36 -18.46 -1.62
CA PRO A 111 -0.26 -18.81 -0.20
C PRO A 111 -1.65 -19.05 0.41
N ASN A 112 -1.72 -19.78 1.52
CA ASN A 112 -2.93 -19.80 2.34
C ASN A 112 -3.15 -18.40 2.93
N SER A 113 -4.37 -18.04 3.28
CA SER A 113 -4.63 -16.76 3.95
C SER A 113 -5.59 -16.91 5.12
N ILE A 114 -5.52 -15.95 6.02
CA ILE A 114 -6.41 -15.84 7.17
C ILE A 114 -7.01 -14.44 7.22
N VAL A 115 -8.19 -14.31 7.82
CA VAL A 115 -8.77 -13.00 8.14
C VAL A 115 -8.74 -12.81 9.64
N ALA A 116 -8.11 -11.72 10.06
CA ALA A 116 -8.07 -11.29 11.45
C ALA A 116 -8.40 -9.81 11.54
N GLU A 117 -8.92 -9.38 12.70
CA GLU A 117 -9.21 -7.98 12.96
C GLU A 117 -8.02 -7.34 13.66
N ILE A 118 -7.34 -6.43 12.96
CA ILE A 118 -6.23 -5.70 13.55
C ILE A 118 -6.71 -4.30 13.86
N LYS A 119 -6.97 -4.02 15.15
CA LYS A 119 -7.47 -2.73 15.66
C LYS A 119 -8.72 -2.22 14.92
N GLY A 120 -9.75 -3.07 14.77
CA GLY A 120 -11.01 -2.68 14.14
C GLY A 120 -11.03 -2.77 12.62
N VAL A 121 -9.95 -3.23 11.99
CA VAL A 121 -9.87 -3.41 10.53
C VAL A 121 -9.74 -4.89 10.21
N GLU A 122 -10.71 -5.46 9.51
CA GLU A 122 -10.61 -6.80 8.94
C GLU A 122 -9.51 -6.82 7.87
N ARG A 123 -8.54 -7.71 8.05
CA ARG A 123 -7.39 -7.84 7.16
C ARG A 123 -7.22 -9.29 6.76
N GLU A 124 -7.16 -9.51 5.46
CA GLU A 124 -6.65 -10.76 4.90
C GLU A 124 -5.11 -10.74 4.95
N ILE A 125 -4.54 -11.79 5.53
CA ILE A 125 -3.11 -11.94 5.76
C ILE A 125 -2.66 -13.23 5.09
N ASN A 126 -1.68 -13.12 4.20
CA ASN A 126 -1.09 -14.26 3.52
C ASN A 126 -0.10 -15.00 4.41
N ILE A 127 -0.30 -16.30 4.60
CA ILE A 127 0.53 -17.17 5.41
C ILE A 127 1.23 -18.19 4.50
N HIS A 128 2.54 -18.03 4.39
CA HIS A 128 3.38 -18.75 3.43
C HIS A 128 4.03 -20.01 4.04
N ASN A 129 4.09 -20.08 5.37
CA ASN A 129 4.91 -21.08 6.08
C ASN A 129 4.09 -22.22 6.70
N TYR A 130 2.77 -22.24 6.51
CA TYR A 130 1.88 -23.22 7.14
C TYR A 130 0.98 -23.87 6.12
N ASN A 131 0.83 -25.18 6.23
CA ASN A 131 -0.16 -25.93 5.48
C ASN A 131 -1.58 -25.61 5.99
N PHE A 132 -2.60 -25.85 5.16
CA PHE A 132 -3.98 -25.52 5.53
C PHE A 132 -4.47 -26.32 6.75
N GLU A 133 -4.01 -27.56 6.91
CA GLU A 133 -4.33 -28.42 8.06
C GLU A 133 -3.72 -27.86 9.35
N GLU A 134 -2.44 -27.47 9.32
CA GLU A 134 -1.76 -26.82 10.45
C GLU A 134 -2.45 -25.50 10.84
N LEU A 135 -2.91 -24.72 9.85
CA LEU A 135 -3.65 -23.47 10.08
C LEU A 135 -4.96 -23.65 10.86
N GLN A 136 -5.57 -24.85 10.82
CA GLN A 136 -6.79 -25.12 11.59
C GLN A 136 -6.51 -25.29 13.08
N GLU A 137 -5.28 -25.63 13.47
CA GLU A 137 -4.92 -25.82 14.89
C GLU A 137 -4.70 -24.50 15.66
N PHE A 138 -4.57 -23.38 14.94
CA PHE A 138 -4.32 -22.07 15.54
C PHE A 138 -5.60 -21.26 15.61
N ASN A 139 -5.93 -20.71 16.79
CA ASN A 139 -7.11 -19.85 16.98
C ASN A 139 -6.77 -18.37 16.93
N ASN A 140 -5.51 -18.04 17.21
CA ASN A 140 -5.04 -16.68 17.42
C ASN A 140 -3.86 -16.36 16.51
N ILE A 141 -3.72 -15.09 16.17
CA ILE A 141 -2.48 -14.53 15.63
C ILE A 141 -1.88 -13.53 16.59
N GLN A 142 -0.57 -13.58 16.72
CA GLN A 142 0.23 -12.60 17.39
C GLN A 142 0.96 -11.77 16.34
N ILE A 143 0.69 -10.47 16.32
CA ILE A 143 1.24 -9.54 15.36
C ILE A 143 2.17 -8.59 16.09
N ASN A 144 3.44 -8.57 15.71
CA ASN A 144 4.37 -7.55 16.14
C ASN A 144 4.26 -6.34 15.21
N LEU A 145 3.99 -5.18 15.82
CA LEU A 145 3.71 -3.93 15.14
C LEU A 145 4.68 -2.85 15.59
N LYS A 146 5.02 -1.96 14.66
CA LYS A 146 5.83 -0.77 14.88
C LYS A 146 5.00 0.46 14.50
N ASN A 147 5.16 1.57 15.22
CA ASN A 147 4.52 2.83 14.80
C ASN A 147 5.34 3.47 13.68
N GLY A 148 4.72 3.67 12.52
CA GLY A 148 5.29 4.42 11.41
C GLY A 148 5.28 5.92 11.65
N PHE A 149 6.07 6.63 10.85
CA PHE A 149 6.26 8.08 10.95
C PHE A 149 4.95 8.88 10.91
N TRP A 150 4.03 8.48 10.03
CA TRP A 150 2.73 9.14 9.86
C TRP A 150 1.68 8.68 10.88
N GLY A 151 2.07 7.90 11.87
CA GLY A 151 1.16 7.27 12.83
C GLY A 151 0.48 5.99 12.32
N PHE A 152 0.74 5.59 11.07
CA PHE A 152 0.26 4.33 10.51
C PHE A 152 1.15 3.17 10.92
N GLN A 153 0.52 2.06 11.28
CA GLN A 153 1.16 0.94 11.95
C GLN A 153 1.78 0.01 10.92
N ILE A 154 2.93 -0.55 11.25
CA ILE A 154 3.73 -1.39 10.36
C ILE A 154 3.86 -2.76 10.99
N ILE A 155 3.44 -3.78 10.25
CA ILE A 155 3.60 -5.19 10.58
C ILE A 155 5.06 -5.57 10.41
N GLN A 156 5.71 -5.96 11.51
CA GLN A 156 7.07 -6.50 11.53
C GLN A 156 7.05 -8.02 11.40
N GLU A 157 6.19 -8.67 12.17
CA GLU A 157 6.13 -10.12 12.26
C GLU A 157 4.71 -10.59 12.56
N ILE A 158 4.35 -11.75 12.01
CA ILE A 158 3.08 -12.44 12.29
C ILE A 158 3.41 -13.86 12.71
N LYS A 159 2.93 -14.25 13.90
CA LYS A 159 3.06 -15.59 14.46
C LYS A 159 1.67 -16.18 14.72
N LEU A 160 1.49 -17.46 14.43
CA LEU A 160 0.29 -18.19 14.80
C LEU A 160 0.41 -18.72 16.22
N THR A 161 -0.67 -18.63 17.00
CA THR A 161 -0.74 -19.05 18.40
C THR A 161 -2.02 -19.87 18.64
N LYS A 162 -1.92 -20.91 19.48
CA LYS A 162 -3.04 -21.82 19.76
C LYS A 162 -4.13 -21.14 20.60
#